data_AF-A0A1N7JVF0-F1
#
_entry.id   AF-A0A1N7JVF0-F1
#
_cell.length_a   1.000
_cell.length_b   1.000
_cell.length_c   1.000
_cell.angle_alpha   90.00
_cell.angle_beta   90.00
_cell.angle_gamma   90.00
#
_symmetry.space_group_name_H-M   'P 1'
#
loop_
_entity.id
_entity.type
_entity.pdbx_description
1 polymer ?
#
loop_
_entity_poly.entity_id
_entity_poly.type
_entity_poly.pdbx_seq_one_letter_code
_entity_poly.pdbx_strand_id
1 'polypeptide(L)'
;MRRRMSGFATGLGIAAGLALSSALAAPFFHAGNASAASTMSMAPTSTMGALPAPEGVPDAGPLSITPEVIRQQQADAVRVMDEEGLKPQILSGDIKRFTLTASQVNWYLYPGKAVVACGYNGQVPGPVLRVRVGDRVQILLRNELNEPTTLHIQGLDLPASQLGIGDVTESPIPPGGERLYSFTVTPQMVGTHLYESGTDMASEIDQGLHGVLLVDPARGSLYPQAKVDALFEIDAWMVDGSTTENAFGLDGKPYPDAPELTVPYGSRVVLRIVNASGMCYHAMHLHETTFWLLAEDGHPLAKPRPMNVLAIAPGETADVEFVANVRGDWMFHCHILDHMMNPDDEVDMMGGLVTFIHVR
;
A
#
# COMPACT_ATOMS: atom_id res chain seq x y z
N MET A 1 57.59 -20.31 16.20
CA MET A 1 58.85 -19.89 15.53
C MET A 1 58.70 -20.07 14.01
N ARG A 2 59.59 -19.50 13.17
CA ARG A 2 59.38 -19.24 11.73
C ARG A 2 59.60 -20.46 10.79
N ARG A 3 58.84 -20.50 9.67
CA ARG A 3 59.24 -20.84 8.25
C ARG A 3 59.85 -22.24 7.96
N ARG A 4 59.90 -22.82 6.74
CA ARG A 4 59.42 -22.46 5.37
C ARG A 4 59.33 -23.71 4.44
N MET A 5 58.34 -23.73 3.55
CA MET A 5 58.34 -24.01 2.09
C MET A 5 59.38 -24.93 1.39
N SER A 6 58.85 -25.80 0.52
CA SER A 6 59.25 -26.09 -0.89
C SER A 6 58.11 -26.87 -1.61
N GLY A 7 57.83 -26.82 -2.92
CA GLY A 7 58.29 -25.96 -4.03
C GLY A 7 58.09 -26.61 -5.43
N PHE A 8 57.80 -25.81 -6.47
CA PHE A 8 57.66 -26.12 -7.94
C PHE A 8 56.35 -26.82 -8.41
N ALA A 9 55.52 -26.37 -9.39
CA ALA A 9 55.63 -25.62 -10.69
C ALA A 9 55.82 -26.56 -11.93
N THR A 10 55.30 -26.37 -13.16
CA THR A 10 54.61 -25.29 -13.97
C THR A 10 53.47 -25.91 -14.85
N GLY A 11 52.67 -25.24 -15.73
CA GLY A 11 52.39 -23.82 -16.05
C GLY A 11 52.11 -23.50 -17.55
N LEU A 12 50.90 -22.99 -17.90
CA LEU A 12 50.38 -22.41 -19.19
C LEU A 12 50.28 -23.33 -20.46
N GLY A 13 49.33 -23.15 -21.42
CA GLY A 13 48.18 -22.22 -21.52
C GLY A 13 47.59 -22.08 -22.97
N ILE A 14 46.57 -21.19 -23.12
CA ILE A 14 46.04 -20.56 -24.37
C ILE A 14 45.00 -21.35 -25.21
N ALA A 15 44.12 -20.60 -25.91
CA ALA A 15 42.78 -20.97 -26.38
C ALA A 15 42.56 -20.89 -27.91
N ALA A 16 41.43 -21.42 -28.37
CA ALA A 16 40.69 -20.99 -29.58
C ALA A 16 39.22 -21.46 -29.49
N GLY A 17 38.26 -20.66 -29.97
CA GLY A 17 36.84 -21.06 -30.05
C GLY A 17 36.38 -21.30 -31.50
N LEU A 18 35.19 -21.87 -31.70
CA LEU A 18 34.46 -21.83 -32.98
C LEU A 18 32.98 -22.27 -32.85
N ALA A 19 32.10 -21.44 -33.42
CA ALA A 19 30.75 -21.67 -33.96
C ALA A 19 29.81 -22.75 -33.36
N LEU A 20 28.60 -22.31 -32.95
CA LEU A 20 27.39 -23.14 -33.04
C LEU A 20 26.92 -23.20 -34.51
N SER A 21 26.48 -24.38 -34.96
CA SER A 21 25.66 -24.54 -36.16
C SER A 21 24.35 -25.26 -35.82
N SER A 22 23.24 -24.70 -36.31
CA SER A 22 21.88 -25.24 -36.14
C SER A 22 21.60 -26.42 -37.07
N ALA A 23 20.94 -27.46 -36.58
CA ALA A 23 20.29 -28.48 -37.42
C ALA A 23 18.98 -28.96 -36.78
N LEU A 24 17.96 -29.18 -37.61
CA LEU A 24 16.59 -29.47 -37.17
C LEU A 24 16.38 -30.93 -36.77
N ALA A 25 15.47 -31.16 -35.82
CA ALA A 25 14.87 -32.47 -35.57
C ALA A 25 13.37 -32.43 -35.94
N ALA A 26 12.97 -33.21 -36.94
CA ALA A 26 11.57 -33.38 -37.33
C ALA A 26 10.94 -34.58 -36.57
N PRO A 27 9.66 -34.51 -36.16
CA PRO A 27 8.99 -35.61 -35.48
C PRO A 27 8.51 -36.70 -36.45
N PHE A 28 8.49 -37.95 -35.96
CA PHE A 28 7.92 -39.10 -36.68
C PHE A 28 6.38 -39.00 -36.75
N PHE A 29 5.81 -39.29 -37.92
CA PHE A 29 4.38 -39.53 -38.06
C PHE A 29 4.02 -40.99 -37.74
N HIS A 30 2.90 -41.20 -37.05
CA HIS A 30 2.16 -42.45 -37.06
C HIS A 30 0.72 -42.15 -37.52
N ALA A 31 0.26 -42.88 -38.54
CA ALA A 31 -1.05 -42.65 -39.15
C ALA A 31 -2.16 -43.38 -38.38
N GLY A 32 -3.26 -42.69 -38.10
CA GLY A 32 -4.45 -43.24 -37.44
C GLY A 32 -5.73 -42.67 -38.03
N ASN A 33 -6.30 -43.41 -38.98
CA ASN A 33 -7.62 -43.31 -39.63
C ASN A 33 -8.47 -42.02 -39.49
N ALA A 34 -8.81 -41.45 -40.64
CA ALA A 34 -9.82 -40.40 -40.77
C ALA A 34 -11.23 -40.89 -40.39
N SER A 35 -11.95 -40.05 -39.67
CA SER A 35 -13.42 -40.08 -39.53
C SER A 35 -13.98 -38.76 -40.07
N ALA A 36 -15.22 -38.78 -40.57
CA ALA A 36 -15.77 -37.73 -41.42
C ALA A 36 -15.84 -36.35 -40.75
N ALA A 37 -15.41 -35.31 -41.48
CA ALA A 37 -15.49 -33.93 -41.03
C ALA A 37 -16.95 -33.46 -40.94
N SER A 38 -17.45 -33.29 -39.71
CA SER A 38 -18.57 -32.39 -39.45
C SER A 38 -18.03 -30.99 -39.20
N THR A 39 -18.34 -30.06 -40.10
CA THR A 39 -17.96 -28.65 -39.95
C THR A 39 -18.79 -27.98 -38.85
N MET A 40 -18.38 -28.20 -37.60
CA MET A 40 -18.74 -27.32 -36.49
C MET A 40 -18.05 -25.98 -36.73
N SER A 41 -18.84 -24.96 -37.05
CA SER A 41 -18.36 -23.58 -37.10
C SER A 41 -17.93 -23.20 -35.69
N MET A 42 -16.62 -23.16 -35.43
CA MET A 42 -16.11 -22.50 -34.24
C MET A 42 -16.56 -21.04 -34.30
N ALA A 43 -17.47 -20.66 -33.41
CA ALA A 43 -17.71 -19.25 -33.13
C ALA A 43 -16.36 -18.63 -32.76
N PRO A 44 -16.06 -17.38 -33.17
CA PRO A 44 -14.79 -16.76 -32.83
C PRO A 44 -14.64 -16.78 -31.31
N THR A 45 -13.61 -17.45 -30.82
CA THR A 45 -13.17 -17.32 -29.43
C THR A 45 -13.02 -15.83 -29.18
N SER A 46 -13.78 -15.33 -28.21
CA SER A 46 -13.61 -13.98 -27.70
C SER A 46 -12.14 -13.82 -27.33
N THR A 47 -11.44 -12.98 -28.08
CA THR A 47 -10.30 -12.26 -27.51
C THR A 47 -10.75 -11.72 -26.18
N MET A 48 -9.99 -11.99 -25.11
CA MET A 48 -10.17 -11.31 -23.83
C MET A 48 -10.28 -9.82 -24.16
N GLY A 49 -11.48 -9.26 -24.01
CA GLY A 49 -11.65 -7.83 -24.20
C GLY A 49 -10.70 -7.14 -23.25
N ALA A 50 -9.95 -6.14 -23.74
CA ALA A 50 -9.29 -5.24 -22.81
C ALA A 50 -10.40 -4.73 -21.88
N LEU A 51 -10.23 -4.96 -20.57
CA LEU A 51 -11.05 -4.28 -19.59
C LEU A 51 -10.92 -2.77 -19.88
N PRO A 52 -12.00 -1.98 -19.74
CA PRO A 52 -11.86 -0.53 -19.82
C PRO A 52 -10.76 -0.10 -18.84
N ALA A 53 -9.95 0.89 -19.23
CA ALA A 53 -9.03 1.51 -18.29
C ALA A 53 -9.84 2.05 -17.11
N PRO A 54 -9.34 1.94 -15.86
CA PRO A 54 -10.01 2.54 -14.72
C PRO A 54 -10.22 4.05 -14.97
N GLU A 55 -11.39 4.57 -14.58
CA GLU A 55 -11.67 5.99 -14.70
C GLU A 55 -10.96 6.74 -13.57
N GLY A 56 -10.08 7.68 -13.93
CA GLY A 56 -9.38 8.51 -12.94
C GLY A 56 -10.30 9.50 -12.22
N VAL A 57 -9.85 9.96 -11.05
CA VAL A 57 -10.65 10.77 -10.14
C VAL A 57 -10.91 12.19 -10.71
N PRO A 58 -12.17 12.63 -10.82
CA PRO A 58 -12.49 13.93 -11.40
C PRO A 58 -12.21 15.10 -10.44
N ASP A 59 -11.88 16.27 -10.99
CA ASP A 59 -11.65 17.49 -10.20
C ASP A 59 -12.88 17.90 -9.38
N ALA A 60 -12.64 18.31 -8.13
CA ALA A 60 -13.64 18.94 -7.27
C ALA A 60 -13.82 20.42 -7.62
N GLY A 61 -15.07 20.88 -7.64
CA GLY A 61 -15.38 22.29 -7.89
C GLY A 61 -14.78 23.24 -6.83
N PRO A 62 -14.24 24.41 -7.20
CA PRO A 62 -13.45 25.27 -6.31
C PRO A 62 -14.22 25.89 -5.14
N LEU A 63 -15.56 25.83 -5.14
CA LEU A 63 -16.40 26.28 -4.03
C LEU A 63 -16.55 25.23 -2.91
N SER A 64 -16.13 23.97 -3.16
CA SER A 64 -16.29 22.85 -2.22
C SER A 64 -15.17 22.74 -1.19
N ILE A 65 -13.98 23.28 -1.48
CA ILE A 65 -12.82 23.24 -0.60
C ILE A 65 -12.65 24.60 0.09
N THR A 66 -12.89 24.63 1.40
CA THR A 66 -12.65 25.83 2.21
C THR A 66 -11.36 25.67 3.04
N PRO A 67 -10.74 26.75 3.52
CA PRO A 67 -9.58 26.66 4.41
C PRO A 67 -9.83 25.88 5.71
N GLU A 68 -11.08 25.74 6.15
CA GLU A 68 -11.44 24.88 7.29
C GLU A 68 -11.43 23.40 6.91
N VAL A 69 -11.93 23.05 5.73
CA VAL A 69 -11.86 21.69 5.18
C VAL A 69 -10.40 21.26 5.00
N ILE A 70 -9.54 22.12 4.43
CA ILE A 70 -8.10 21.83 4.27
C ILE A 70 -7.46 21.54 5.64
N ARG A 71 -7.67 22.40 6.65
CA ARG A 71 -7.15 22.19 8.00
C ARG A 71 -7.63 20.88 8.63
N GLN A 72 -8.90 20.54 8.44
CA GLN A 72 -9.46 19.28 8.93
C GLN A 72 -8.76 18.08 8.28
N GLN A 73 -8.63 18.08 6.94
CA GLN A 73 -7.97 17.01 6.19
C GLN A 73 -6.48 16.87 6.53
N GLN A 74 -5.76 17.97 6.76
CA GLN A 74 -4.39 17.95 7.28
C GLN A 74 -4.31 17.36 8.70
N ALA A 75 -5.29 17.66 9.55
CA ALA A 75 -5.38 17.07 10.89
C ALA A 75 -5.78 15.59 10.87
N ASP A 76 -6.48 15.12 9.83
CA ASP A 76 -6.74 13.69 9.59
C ASP A 76 -5.46 12.97 9.13
N ALA A 77 -4.67 13.56 8.22
CA ALA A 77 -3.36 13.04 7.81
C ALA A 77 -2.40 12.87 9.01
N VAL A 78 -2.27 13.89 9.87
CA VAL A 78 -1.47 13.80 11.11
C VAL A 78 -1.98 12.71 12.06
N ARG A 79 -3.29 12.45 12.11
CA ARG A 79 -3.84 11.33 12.91
C ARG A 79 -3.46 9.95 12.35
N VAL A 80 -3.37 9.81 11.02
CA VAL A 80 -2.84 8.59 10.40
C VAL A 80 -1.38 8.41 10.79
N MET A 81 -0.55 9.45 10.60
CA MET A 81 0.87 9.45 10.94
C MET A 81 1.15 9.08 12.42
N ASP A 82 0.39 9.63 13.37
CA ASP A 82 0.51 9.38 14.81
C ASP A 82 -0.12 8.05 15.29
N GLU A 83 -0.55 7.17 14.38
CA GLU A 83 -1.28 5.93 14.65
C GLU A 83 -2.57 6.12 15.49
N GLU A 84 -3.23 7.28 15.40
CA GLU A 84 -4.45 7.62 16.17
C GLU A 84 -5.68 6.83 15.68
N GLY A 85 -5.77 5.58 16.12
CA GLY A 85 -6.83 4.67 15.69
C GLY A 85 -8.25 5.13 16.05
N LEU A 86 -9.19 4.88 15.11
CA LEU A 86 -10.62 5.08 15.27
C LEU A 86 -11.13 4.42 16.56
N LYS A 87 -11.94 5.13 17.35
CA LYS A 87 -12.42 4.61 18.65
C LYS A 87 -13.63 3.69 18.44
N PRO A 88 -13.54 2.38 18.73
CA PRO A 88 -14.65 1.46 18.52
C PRO A 88 -15.74 1.64 19.58
N GLN A 89 -16.99 1.37 19.20
CA GLN A 89 -18.06 1.10 20.14
C GLN A 89 -17.81 -0.25 20.83
N ILE A 90 -17.80 -0.28 22.16
CA ILE A 90 -17.72 -1.53 22.92
C ILE A 90 -19.14 -2.08 23.13
N LEU A 91 -19.39 -3.31 22.67
CA LEU A 91 -20.66 -4.01 22.77
C LEU A 91 -20.62 -5.11 23.85
N SER A 92 -21.75 -5.79 24.05
CA SER A 92 -21.84 -6.90 25.01
C SER A 92 -20.86 -8.03 24.68
N GLY A 93 -20.18 -8.56 25.71
CA GLY A 93 -19.15 -9.58 25.55
C GLY A 93 -17.85 -9.05 24.94
N ASP A 94 -17.52 -7.78 25.23
CA ASP A 94 -16.29 -7.07 24.87
C ASP A 94 -15.97 -7.05 23.36
N ILE A 95 -17.01 -7.07 22.53
CA ILE A 95 -16.87 -6.95 21.07
C ILE A 95 -16.59 -5.48 20.73
N LYS A 96 -15.51 -5.23 19.99
CA LYS A 96 -15.17 -3.92 19.42
C LYS A 96 -15.86 -3.76 18.07
N ARG A 97 -16.80 -2.84 17.96
CA ARG A 97 -17.41 -2.46 16.68
C ARG A 97 -16.85 -1.13 16.17
N PHE A 98 -16.26 -1.16 14.99
CA PHE A 98 -15.98 0.00 14.17
C PHE A 98 -17.12 0.19 13.16
N THR A 99 -17.36 1.42 12.75
CA THR A 99 -18.25 1.75 11.63
C THR A 99 -17.44 2.56 10.63
N LEU A 100 -17.46 2.10 9.37
CA LEU A 100 -16.94 2.82 8.22
C LEU A 100 -18.12 3.17 7.32
N THR A 101 -18.23 4.42 6.89
CA THR A 101 -19.13 4.84 5.81
C THR A 101 -18.27 5.16 4.59
N ALA A 102 -18.41 4.40 3.50
CA ALA A 102 -17.86 4.79 2.20
C ALA A 102 -18.76 5.88 1.59
N SER A 103 -18.18 7.03 1.26
CA SER A 103 -18.91 8.20 0.77
C SER A 103 -18.03 9.07 -0.12
N GLN A 104 -18.63 9.78 -1.08
CA GLN A 104 -17.92 10.78 -1.87
C GLN A 104 -17.48 11.97 -0.98
N VAL A 105 -16.24 12.40 -1.13
CA VAL A 105 -15.63 13.52 -0.42
C VAL A 105 -14.83 14.38 -1.38
N ASN A 106 -15.01 15.71 -1.30
CA ASN A 106 -14.11 16.63 -2.00
C ASN A 106 -12.79 16.68 -1.23
N TRP A 107 -11.74 16.12 -1.83
CA TRP A 107 -10.43 15.95 -1.21
C TRP A 107 -9.44 16.95 -1.80
N TYR A 108 -8.79 17.76 -0.96
CA TYR A 108 -7.75 18.68 -1.38
C TYR A 108 -6.41 17.95 -1.44
N LEU A 109 -5.71 18.02 -2.58
CA LEU A 109 -4.40 17.39 -2.75
C LEU A 109 -3.29 18.41 -2.46
N TYR A 110 -3.19 19.45 -3.28
CA TYR A 110 -2.13 20.46 -3.23
C TYR A 110 -2.68 21.82 -3.76
N PRO A 111 -1.95 22.94 -3.65
CA PRO A 111 -2.47 24.26 -4.04
C PRO A 111 -2.96 24.31 -5.50
N GLY A 112 -4.27 24.51 -5.68
CA GLY A 112 -4.91 24.53 -7.00
C GLY A 112 -5.59 23.21 -7.39
N LYS A 113 -5.31 22.10 -6.70
CA LYS A 113 -5.86 20.78 -7.01
C LYS A 113 -6.71 20.20 -5.89
N ALA A 114 -7.91 19.78 -6.26
CA ALA A 114 -8.79 18.98 -5.42
C ALA A 114 -9.61 18.04 -6.30
N VAL A 115 -9.99 16.89 -5.77
CA VAL A 115 -10.65 15.79 -6.49
C VAL A 115 -11.92 15.33 -5.77
N VAL A 116 -12.86 14.70 -6.48
CA VAL A 116 -14.03 14.05 -5.88
C VAL A 116 -13.68 12.59 -5.57
N ALA A 117 -12.97 12.41 -4.46
CA ALA A 117 -12.57 11.10 -3.94
C ALA A 117 -13.74 10.33 -3.34
N CYS A 118 -13.54 9.05 -3.08
CA CYS A 118 -14.38 8.18 -2.27
C CYS A 118 -13.60 7.80 -1.01
N GLY A 119 -14.04 8.28 0.16
CA GLY A 119 -13.32 8.12 1.41
C GLY A 119 -14.14 7.42 2.49
N TYR A 120 -13.49 6.61 3.31
CA TYR A 120 -14.10 6.03 4.50
C TYR A 120 -14.21 7.09 5.61
N ASN A 121 -15.42 7.26 6.16
CA ASN A 121 -15.76 8.29 7.15
C ASN A 121 -15.40 9.74 6.72
N GLY A 122 -15.34 10.00 5.41
CA GLY A 122 -15.07 11.33 4.86
C GLY A 122 -13.61 11.76 4.86
N GLN A 123 -12.67 10.82 4.95
CA GLN A 123 -11.22 11.05 4.82
C GLN A 123 -10.57 10.03 3.86
N VAL A 124 -9.42 10.42 3.28
CA VAL A 124 -8.51 9.52 2.55
C VAL A 124 -7.09 9.75 3.09
N PRO A 125 -6.35 8.71 3.49
CA PRO A 125 -6.82 7.35 3.73
C PRO A 125 -7.95 7.30 4.76
N GLY A 126 -8.62 6.16 4.82
CA GLY A 126 -9.60 5.90 5.85
C GLY A 126 -8.99 5.89 7.27
N PRO A 127 -9.83 5.99 8.32
CA PRO A 127 -9.34 6.06 9.70
C PRO A 127 -8.62 4.78 10.13
N VAL A 128 -7.38 4.89 10.60
CA VAL A 128 -6.58 3.77 11.11
C VAL A 128 -7.42 2.90 12.06
N LEU A 129 -7.52 1.61 11.78
CA LEU A 129 -8.16 0.65 12.67
C LEU A 129 -7.09 0.02 13.55
N ARG A 130 -7.21 0.13 14.88
CA ARG A 130 -6.24 -0.48 15.81
C ARG A 130 -6.89 -1.52 16.73
N VAL A 131 -6.45 -2.76 16.58
CA VAL A 131 -6.95 -3.92 17.33
C VAL A 131 -5.79 -4.66 17.99
N ARG A 132 -6.09 -5.69 18.78
CA ARG A 132 -5.13 -6.50 19.52
C ARG A 132 -5.48 -7.97 19.45
N VAL A 133 -4.47 -8.84 19.44
CA VAL A 133 -4.66 -10.30 19.59
C VAL A 133 -5.62 -10.63 20.74
N GLY A 134 -6.64 -11.43 20.43
CA GLY A 134 -7.73 -11.79 21.33
C GLY A 134 -8.97 -10.90 21.27
N ASP A 135 -8.91 -9.73 20.61
CA ASP A 135 -10.09 -8.91 20.38
C ASP A 135 -11.12 -9.64 19.50
N ARG A 136 -12.40 -9.46 19.83
CA ARG A 136 -13.53 -9.84 18.98
C ARG A 136 -13.96 -8.59 18.23
N VAL A 137 -13.73 -8.57 16.92
CA VAL A 137 -13.85 -7.38 16.08
C VAL A 137 -15.13 -7.47 15.25
N GLN A 138 -15.74 -6.32 15.04
CA GLN A 138 -16.80 -6.07 14.08
C GLN A 138 -16.50 -4.79 13.30
N ILE A 139 -16.63 -4.82 11.99
CA ILE A 139 -16.57 -3.64 11.13
C ILE A 139 -17.88 -3.58 10.35
N LEU A 140 -18.70 -2.58 10.64
CA LEU A 140 -19.91 -2.27 9.88
C LEU A 140 -19.52 -1.31 8.75
N LEU A 141 -19.47 -1.81 7.51
CA LEU A 141 -19.35 -0.95 6.34
C LEU A 141 -20.76 -0.52 5.91
N ARG A 142 -20.94 0.79 5.74
CA ARG A 142 -22.10 1.41 5.09
C ARG A 142 -21.68 1.96 3.74
N ASN A 143 -22.50 1.72 2.73
CA ASN A 143 -22.30 2.27 1.40
C ASN A 143 -23.22 3.49 1.20
N GLU A 144 -22.64 4.69 1.20
CA GLU A 144 -23.30 5.95 0.84
C GLU A 144 -22.80 6.48 -0.53
N LEU A 145 -22.11 5.64 -1.31
CA LEU A 145 -21.77 5.88 -2.71
C LEU A 145 -22.97 5.63 -3.63
N ASN A 146 -22.85 6.06 -4.89
CA ASN A 146 -23.80 5.71 -5.95
C ASN A 146 -23.50 4.36 -6.61
N GLU A 147 -22.31 3.80 -6.37
CA GLU A 147 -21.82 2.53 -6.89
C GLU A 147 -21.73 1.45 -5.79
N PRO A 148 -21.72 0.15 -6.14
CA PRO A 148 -21.67 -0.93 -5.16
C PRO A 148 -20.23 -1.26 -4.73
N THR A 149 -19.97 -1.35 -3.41
CA THR A 149 -18.62 -1.52 -2.85
C THR A 149 -18.53 -2.68 -1.83
N THR A 150 -17.34 -2.96 -1.30
CA THR A 150 -17.02 -4.00 -0.30
C THR A 150 -15.87 -3.55 0.60
N LEU A 151 -15.52 -4.35 1.63
CA LEU A 151 -14.31 -4.13 2.44
C LEU A 151 -13.42 -5.39 2.41
N HIS A 152 -12.39 -5.38 1.57
CA HIS A 152 -11.29 -6.33 1.71
C HIS A 152 -10.42 -5.95 2.92
N ILE A 153 -9.85 -6.95 3.58
CA ILE A 153 -8.85 -6.78 4.62
C ILE A 153 -7.68 -7.68 4.25
N GLN A 154 -6.66 -7.08 3.63
CA GLN A 154 -5.49 -7.80 3.15
C GLN A 154 -4.62 -8.27 4.33
N GLY A 155 -3.89 -9.37 4.16
CA GLY A 155 -2.93 -9.88 5.15
C GLY A 155 -3.53 -10.68 6.32
N LEU A 156 -4.86 -10.71 6.51
CA LEU A 156 -5.51 -11.45 7.60
C LEU A 156 -6.06 -12.83 7.15
N ASP A 157 -5.76 -13.86 7.94
CA ASP A 157 -6.34 -15.22 7.84
C ASP A 157 -7.85 -15.23 8.17
N LEU A 158 -8.70 -14.77 7.25
CA LEU A 158 -10.15 -14.69 7.41
C LEU A 158 -10.88 -15.81 6.64
N PRO A 159 -12.02 -16.32 7.15
CA PRO A 159 -12.87 -17.24 6.40
C PRO A 159 -13.50 -16.51 5.20
N ALA A 160 -13.76 -17.24 4.11
CA ALA A 160 -14.19 -16.66 2.82
C ALA A 160 -15.35 -15.65 2.93
N SER A 161 -16.36 -15.93 3.77
CA SER A 161 -17.51 -15.05 4.02
C SER A 161 -17.17 -13.71 4.70
N GLN A 162 -15.89 -13.44 4.98
CA GLN A 162 -15.37 -12.27 5.67
C GLN A 162 -14.16 -11.66 4.93
N LEU A 163 -13.80 -12.18 3.74
CA LEU A 163 -12.69 -11.67 2.94
C LEU A 163 -13.03 -10.40 2.17
N GLY A 164 -14.31 -10.13 1.89
CA GLY A 164 -14.73 -8.89 1.24
C GLY A 164 -14.37 -8.75 -0.24
N ILE A 165 -14.02 -9.85 -0.93
CA ILE A 165 -13.81 -9.82 -2.39
C ILE A 165 -15.16 -9.92 -3.10
N GLY A 166 -15.54 -8.85 -3.78
CA GLY A 166 -16.78 -8.72 -4.56
C GLY A 166 -16.87 -9.77 -5.66
N ASP A 167 -18.07 -10.32 -5.86
CA ASP A 167 -18.44 -11.34 -6.85
C ASP A 167 -17.65 -12.66 -6.82
N VAL A 168 -16.65 -12.79 -5.96
CA VAL A 168 -15.89 -14.02 -5.69
C VAL A 168 -16.30 -14.64 -4.35
N THR A 169 -16.34 -13.84 -3.29
CA THR A 169 -16.61 -14.32 -1.92
C THR A 169 -17.95 -13.85 -1.38
N GLU A 170 -18.43 -12.70 -1.85
CA GLU A 170 -19.73 -12.14 -1.50
C GLU A 170 -20.24 -11.20 -2.59
N SER A 171 -21.56 -10.98 -2.65
CA SER A 171 -22.13 -9.93 -3.51
C SER A 171 -21.80 -8.54 -2.93
N PRO A 172 -21.37 -7.58 -3.77
CA PRO A 172 -21.14 -6.21 -3.35
C PRO A 172 -22.31 -5.56 -2.61
N ILE A 173 -22.01 -4.60 -1.74
CA ILE A 173 -22.98 -3.84 -0.95
C ILE A 173 -23.60 -2.79 -1.87
N PRO A 174 -24.91 -2.84 -2.17
CA PRO A 174 -25.53 -1.84 -3.03
C PRO A 174 -25.57 -0.46 -2.36
N PRO A 175 -25.73 0.64 -3.13
CA PRO A 175 -25.98 1.99 -2.62
C PRO A 175 -27.06 2.04 -1.53
N GLY A 176 -26.75 2.70 -0.41
CA GLY A 176 -27.60 2.75 0.79
C GLY A 176 -27.64 1.47 1.62
N GLY A 177 -26.87 0.44 1.26
CA GLY A 177 -26.75 -0.82 1.99
C GLY A 177 -25.70 -0.78 3.10
N GLU A 178 -25.71 -1.80 3.97
CA GLU A 178 -24.67 -2.02 4.97
C GLU A 178 -24.34 -3.52 5.13
N ARG A 179 -23.10 -3.82 5.53
CA ARG A 179 -22.59 -5.18 5.77
C ARG A 179 -21.70 -5.21 7.00
N LEU A 180 -21.80 -6.30 7.76
CA LEU A 180 -21.03 -6.52 8.98
C LEU A 180 -19.96 -7.60 8.76
N TYR A 181 -18.71 -7.18 8.77
CA TYR A 181 -17.55 -8.06 8.91
C TYR A 181 -17.30 -8.30 10.40
N SER A 182 -16.92 -9.52 10.78
CA SER A 182 -16.71 -9.97 12.16
C SER A 182 -15.73 -11.13 12.24
N PHE A 183 -14.69 -10.95 13.05
CA PHE A 183 -13.63 -11.94 13.24
C PHE A 183 -13.05 -11.87 14.66
N THR A 184 -12.14 -12.79 14.99
CA THR A 184 -11.37 -12.75 16.24
C THR A 184 -9.89 -12.67 15.88
N VAL A 185 -9.19 -11.71 16.46
CA VAL A 185 -7.79 -11.42 16.11
C VAL A 185 -6.88 -12.52 16.66
N THR A 186 -6.16 -13.22 15.78
CA THR A 186 -5.25 -14.32 16.15
C THR A 186 -3.80 -13.82 16.29
N PRO A 187 -2.90 -14.58 16.95
CA PRO A 187 -1.48 -14.22 17.02
C PRO A 187 -0.77 -14.11 15.66
N GLN A 188 -1.28 -14.79 14.63
CA GLN A 188 -0.74 -14.76 13.26
C GLN A 188 -0.98 -13.41 12.57
N MET A 189 -2.02 -12.69 12.99
CA MET A 189 -2.43 -11.40 12.42
C MET A 189 -1.65 -10.20 12.98
N VAL A 190 -0.71 -10.38 13.93
CA VAL A 190 0.09 -9.26 14.46
C VAL A 190 0.90 -8.62 13.35
N GLY A 191 0.81 -7.29 13.21
CA GLY A 191 1.53 -6.54 12.18
C GLY A 191 0.80 -5.31 11.68
N THR A 192 1.37 -4.73 10.62
CA THR A 192 0.80 -3.67 9.78
C THR A 192 0.09 -4.30 8.59
N HIS A 193 -1.21 -4.03 8.46
CA HIS A 193 -2.07 -4.52 7.37
C HIS A 193 -2.87 -3.36 6.78
N LEU A 194 -3.56 -3.61 5.68
CA LEU A 194 -4.45 -2.63 5.06
C LEU A 194 -5.85 -3.21 4.86
N TYR A 195 -6.82 -2.31 4.76
CA TYR A 195 -8.17 -2.60 4.32
C TYR A 195 -8.50 -1.67 3.16
N GLU A 196 -9.29 -2.16 2.21
CA GLU A 196 -9.53 -1.48 0.94
C GLU A 196 -10.84 -1.97 0.32
N SER A 197 -11.28 -1.40 -0.80
CA SER A 197 -12.36 -2.02 -1.54
C SER A 197 -11.91 -3.30 -2.24
N GLY A 198 -12.69 -4.38 -2.06
CA GLY A 198 -12.60 -5.60 -2.86
C GLY A 198 -13.53 -5.64 -4.08
N THR A 199 -14.09 -4.50 -4.50
CA THR A 199 -14.98 -4.35 -5.67
C THR A 199 -14.46 -3.23 -6.55
N ASP A 200 -14.47 -3.42 -7.88
CA ASP A 200 -13.85 -2.54 -8.89
C ASP A 200 -12.49 -1.96 -8.44
N MET A 201 -11.64 -2.83 -7.90
CA MET A 201 -10.48 -2.47 -7.07
C MET A 201 -9.57 -1.42 -7.73
N ALA A 202 -9.33 -1.51 -9.03
CA ALA A 202 -8.47 -0.57 -9.76
C ALA A 202 -9.01 0.87 -9.82
N SER A 203 -10.33 1.07 -9.68
CA SER A 203 -10.98 2.37 -9.68
C SER A 203 -11.33 2.82 -8.25
N GLU A 204 -11.89 1.92 -7.43
CA GLU A 204 -12.27 2.27 -6.05
C GLU A 204 -11.07 2.54 -5.14
N ILE A 205 -9.92 1.88 -5.34
CA ILE A 205 -8.68 2.15 -4.59
C ILE A 205 -8.08 3.50 -5.03
N ASP A 206 -7.95 3.76 -6.34
CA ASP A 206 -7.47 5.05 -6.88
C ASP A 206 -8.35 6.24 -6.45
N GLN A 207 -9.65 6.00 -6.26
CA GLN A 207 -10.58 6.98 -5.68
C GLN A 207 -10.38 7.23 -4.18
N GLY A 208 -9.59 6.42 -3.46
CA GLY A 208 -9.28 6.61 -2.04
C GLY A 208 -9.93 5.64 -1.06
N LEU A 209 -10.56 4.55 -1.51
CA LEU A 209 -11.17 3.53 -0.63
C LEU A 209 -10.12 2.53 -0.12
N HIS A 210 -9.18 3.04 0.69
CA HIS A 210 -8.14 2.29 1.39
C HIS A 210 -7.89 2.84 2.81
N GLY A 211 -7.07 2.15 3.60
CA GLY A 211 -6.64 2.59 4.94
C GLY A 211 -5.94 1.48 5.75
N VAL A 212 -5.23 1.85 6.83
CA VAL A 212 -4.42 0.90 7.61
C VAL A 212 -5.18 0.18 8.74
N LEU A 213 -4.95 -1.13 8.88
CA LEU A 213 -5.29 -1.96 10.04
C LEU A 213 -4.03 -2.35 10.83
N LEU A 214 -3.87 -1.80 12.02
CA LEU A 214 -2.79 -2.14 12.96
C LEU A 214 -3.24 -3.20 13.97
N VAL A 215 -2.46 -4.27 14.09
CA VAL A 215 -2.74 -5.37 15.02
C VAL A 215 -1.66 -5.46 16.10
N ASP A 216 -1.97 -4.92 17.27
CA ASP A 216 -1.13 -5.02 18.47
C ASP A 216 -0.96 -6.49 18.91
N PRO A 217 0.22 -6.88 19.41
CA PRO A 217 0.42 -8.17 20.08
C PRO A 217 -0.41 -8.26 21.38
N ALA A 218 -0.65 -9.50 21.84
CA ALA A 218 -1.33 -9.76 23.10
C ALA A 218 -0.68 -9.01 24.28
N ARG A 219 -1.49 -8.58 25.26
CA ARG A 219 -0.98 -7.81 26.41
C ARG A 219 0.08 -8.62 27.18
N GLY A 220 1.24 -8.01 27.41
CA GLY A 220 2.37 -8.64 28.10
C GLY A 220 3.30 -9.45 27.20
N SER A 221 3.04 -9.52 25.88
CA SER A 221 4.00 -10.06 24.92
C SER A 221 5.29 -9.24 24.86
N LEU A 222 6.42 -9.92 24.65
CA LEU A 222 7.68 -9.27 24.30
C LEU A 222 7.64 -8.88 22.82
N TYR A 223 7.29 -7.62 22.55
CA TYR A 223 7.35 -7.02 21.23
C TYR A 223 8.31 -5.81 21.29
N PRO A 224 9.06 -5.50 20.21
CA PRO A 224 9.92 -4.31 20.19
C PRO A 224 9.15 -3.07 20.64
N GLN A 225 9.77 -2.26 21.51
CA GLN A 225 9.20 -0.99 21.94
C GLN A 225 10.05 0.11 21.32
N ALA A 226 9.46 0.87 20.41
CA ALA A 226 10.00 2.15 20.00
C ALA A 226 9.71 3.21 21.09
N LYS A 227 10.33 4.38 20.96
CA LYS A 227 9.91 5.58 21.69
C LYS A 227 8.92 6.42 20.86
N VAL A 228 8.97 6.28 19.55
CA VAL A 228 8.03 6.81 18.57
C VAL A 228 7.69 5.67 17.64
N ASP A 229 6.42 5.30 17.59
CA ASP A 229 5.84 4.55 16.48
C ASP A 229 5.14 5.59 15.59
N ALA A 230 5.29 5.47 14.27
CA ALA A 230 4.68 6.36 13.28
C ALA A 230 4.31 5.56 12.03
N LEU A 231 3.38 6.10 11.25
CA LEU A 231 2.90 5.54 9.98
C LEU A 231 3.10 6.57 8.85
N PHE A 232 3.32 6.07 7.64
CA PHE A 232 3.00 6.79 6.41
C PHE A 232 2.33 5.79 5.45
N GLU A 233 1.10 6.09 5.06
CA GLU A 233 0.40 5.41 3.99
C GLU A 233 0.65 6.15 2.67
N ILE A 234 1.11 5.44 1.64
CA ILE A 234 1.34 5.97 0.30
C ILE A 234 0.04 5.84 -0.49
N ASP A 235 -0.51 6.98 -0.89
CA ASP A 235 -1.64 7.10 -1.81
C ASP A 235 -1.19 7.58 -3.20
N ALA A 236 -1.97 7.21 -4.21
CA ALA A 236 -1.70 7.53 -5.61
C ALA A 236 -3.02 7.73 -6.35
N TRP A 237 -3.01 8.65 -7.32
CA TRP A 237 -4.22 9.15 -7.97
C TRP A 237 -4.00 9.32 -9.48
N MET A 238 -4.97 8.88 -10.29
CA MET A 238 -5.11 9.21 -11.70
C MET A 238 -5.93 10.51 -11.86
N VAL A 239 -5.25 11.64 -12.01
CA VAL A 239 -5.89 12.96 -12.20
C VAL A 239 -5.76 13.47 -13.64
N ASP A 240 -6.56 14.48 -14.01
CA ASP A 240 -6.55 15.14 -15.33
C ASP A 240 -6.84 14.23 -16.53
N GLY A 241 -7.53 13.11 -16.29
CA GLY A 241 -7.78 12.09 -17.31
C GLY A 241 -6.53 11.28 -17.68
N SER A 242 -5.52 11.25 -16.81
CA SER A 242 -4.43 10.29 -16.88
C SER A 242 -4.96 8.85 -16.84
N THR A 243 -4.26 7.94 -17.52
CA THR A 243 -4.55 6.48 -17.51
C THR A 243 -3.56 5.70 -16.67
N THR A 244 -2.77 6.40 -15.86
CA THR A 244 -1.78 5.88 -14.90
C THR A 244 -1.67 6.88 -13.75
N GLU A 245 -1.46 6.40 -12.53
CA GLU A 245 -1.24 7.23 -11.35
C GLU A 245 -0.19 8.31 -11.63
N ASN A 246 -0.51 9.58 -11.32
CA ASN A 246 0.34 10.74 -11.64
C ASN A 246 0.37 11.81 -10.55
N ALA A 247 -0.51 11.77 -9.54
CA ALA A 247 -0.34 12.50 -8.28
C ALA A 247 -0.18 11.50 -7.14
N PHE A 248 0.68 11.80 -6.16
CA PHE A 248 1.08 10.85 -5.12
C PHE A 248 1.18 11.53 -3.75
N GLY A 249 0.70 10.89 -2.69
CA GLY A 249 0.63 11.48 -1.36
C GLY A 249 1.16 10.60 -0.24
N LEU A 250 1.47 11.23 0.89
CA LEU A 250 1.65 10.56 2.17
C LEU A 250 0.47 10.95 3.07
N ASP A 251 -0.24 9.95 3.58
CA ASP A 251 -1.47 10.11 4.37
C ASP A 251 -2.51 11.01 3.69
N GLY A 252 -2.66 10.88 2.37
CA GLY A 252 -3.65 11.58 1.55
C GLY A 252 -3.22 12.97 1.12
N LYS A 253 -1.94 13.31 1.29
CA LYS A 253 -1.40 14.66 1.11
C LYS A 253 -0.07 14.62 0.35
N PRO A 254 -0.05 15.03 -0.91
CA PRO A 254 1.18 15.39 -1.62
C PRO A 254 1.90 16.56 -0.95
N TYR A 255 3.22 16.65 -1.12
CA TYR A 255 3.99 17.83 -0.74
C TYR A 255 3.47 19.07 -1.50
N PRO A 256 3.35 20.25 -0.87
CA PRO A 256 3.90 20.66 0.44
C PRO A 256 3.00 20.39 1.66
N ASP A 257 1.84 19.76 1.50
CA ASP A 257 0.85 19.61 2.57
C ASP A 257 0.90 18.23 3.28
N ALA A 258 1.87 17.38 2.92
CA ALA A 258 2.19 16.11 3.56
C ALA A 258 2.54 16.28 5.06
N PRO A 259 2.14 15.37 5.97
CA PRO A 259 2.43 15.49 7.39
C PRO A 259 3.91 15.26 7.69
N GLU A 260 4.52 16.15 8.49
CA GLU A 260 5.94 16.11 8.88
C GLU A 260 6.13 15.50 10.28
N LEU A 261 7.03 14.51 10.41
CA LEU A 261 7.23 13.75 11.64
C LEU A 261 8.29 14.40 12.54
N THR A 262 7.93 14.82 13.76
CA THR A 262 8.91 15.35 14.75
C THR A 262 9.29 14.30 15.79
N VAL A 263 10.57 13.93 15.86
CA VAL A 263 11.11 12.90 16.76
C VAL A 263 12.14 13.44 17.76
N PRO A 264 12.12 13.00 19.03
CA PRO A 264 13.15 13.40 20.00
C PRO A 264 14.52 12.79 19.68
N TYR A 265 15.57 13.57 19.82
CA TYR A 265 16.96 13.13 19.70
C TYR A 265 17.27 11.89 20.57
N GLY A 266 17.94 10.92 19.97
CA GLY A 266 18.28 9.64 20.59
C GLY A 266 17.08 8.69 20.77
N SER A 267 15.91 9.00 20.21
CA SER A 267 14.78 8.06 20.16
C SER A 267 15.04 6.94 19.16
N ARG A 268 14.63 5.72 19.54
CA ARG A 268 14.34 4.64 18.59
C ARG A 268 12.98 4.92 17.97
N VAL A 269 12.92 4.96 16.66
CA VAL A 269 11.72 5.20 15.86
C VAL A 269 11.41 3.92 15.10
N VAL A 270 10.16 3.48 15.12
CA VAL A 270 9.62 2.52 14.15
C VAL A 270 8.68 3.30 13.24
N LEU A 271 8.93 3.23 11.94
CA LEU A 271 8.10 3.83 10.90
C LEU A 271 7.47 2.71 10.08
N ARG A 272 6.14 2.66 10.07
CA ARG A 272 5.34 1.79 9.21
C ARG A 272 5.17 2.50 7.87
N ILE A 273 5.39 1.76 6.78
CA ILE A 273 5.18 2.25 5.43
C ILE A 273 4.21 1.27 4.79
N VAL A 274 3.06 1.77 4.33
CA VAL A 274 2.01 0.99 3.65
C VAL A 274 1.89 1.55 2.26
N ASN A 275 1.95 0.70 1.22
CA ASN A 275 1.67 1.15 -0.13
C ASN A 275 0.23 0.81 -0.54
N ALA A 276 -0.65 1.80 -0.49
CA ALA A 276 -2.06 1.66 -0.84
C ALA A 276 -2.36 2.10 -2.29
N SER A 277 -1.35 2.52 -3.07
CA SER A 277 -1.49 2.73 -4.51
C SER A 277 -1.97 1.46 -5.22
N GLY A 278 -2.82 1.58 -6.24
CA GLY A 278 -3.31 0.44 -7.01
C GLY A 278 -2.33 -0.06 -8.08
N MET A 279 -1.39 0.76 -8.53
CA MET A 279 -0.55 0.48 -9.71
C MET A 279 0.96 0.68 -9.50
N CYS A 280 1.39 1.68 -8.75
CA CYS A 280 2.81 2.07 -8.68
C CYS A 280 3.63 1.34 -7.62
N TYR A 281 4.89 1.05 -7.97
CA TYR A 281 5.91 0.74 -6.99
C TYR A 281 6.58 2.04 -6.54
N HIS A 282 7.06 2.06 -5.30
CA HIS A 282 7.74 3.22 -4.72
C HIS A 282 9.11 2.83 -4.19
N ALA A 283 10.03 3.80 -4.13
CA ALA A 283 11.43 3.62 -3.71
C ALA A 283 11.76 4.57 -2.56
N MET A 284 11.16 4.36 -1.39
CA MET A 284 11.19 5.30 -0.27
C MET A 284 12.58 5.41 0.36
N HIS A 285 13.17 6.61 0.29
CA HIS A 285 14.48 6.97 0.81
C HIS A 285 14.38 7.89 2.02
N LEU A 286 15.06 7.56 3.11
CA LEU A 286 15.29 8.45 4.26
C LEU A 286 16.73 8.97 4.26
N HIS A 287 16.89 10.29 4.35
CA HIS A 287 18.19 10.95 4.47
C HIS A 287 18.83 10.76 5.85
N GLU A 288 20.12 11.09 5.96
CA GLU A 288 21.01 10.90 7.14
C GLU A 288 21.29 9.44 7.52
N THR A 289 20.25 8.67 7.80
CA THR A 289 20.38 7.42 8.55
C THR A 289 20.32 6.16 7.66
N THR A 290 20.89 5.06 8.16
CA THR A 290 20.59 3.72 7.66
C THR A 290 19.56 3.09 8.58
N PHE A 291 18.39 2.77 8.04
CA PHE A 291 17.33 2.10 8.78
C PHE A 291 17.43 0.57 8.65
N TRP A 292 16.77 -0.13 9.55
CA TRP A 292 16.67 -1.58 9.58
C TRP A 292 15.25 -1.98 9.22
N LEU A 293 15.07 -2.74 8.14
CA LEU A 293 13.78 -3.36 7.85
C LEU A 293 13.51 -4.45 8.89
N LEU A 294 12.42 -4.32 9.63
CA LEU A 294 12.00 -5.19 10.73
C LEU A 294 10.97 -6.23 10.30
N ALA A 295 10.00 -5.83 9.47
CA ALA A 295 8.90 -6.67 9.00
C ALA A 295 8.55 -6.33 7.54
N GLU A 296 8.03 -7.32 6.82
CA GLU A 296 7.44 -7.22 5.49
C GLU A 296 6.06 -7.90 5.58
N ASP A 297 5.01 -7.31 5.00
CA ASP A 297 3.61 -7.78 5.02
C ASP A 297 3.09 -8.11 6.44
N GLY A 298 3.35 -7.20 7.38
CA GLY A 298 3.05 -7.36 8.81
C GLY A 298 3.89 -8.42 9.53
N HIS A 299 4.69 -9.23 8.84
CA HIS A 299 5.43 -10.36 9.42
C HIS A 299 6.89 -10.02 9.76
N PRO A 300 7.32 -10.17 11.04
CA PRO A 300 8.70 -9.88 11.43
C PRO A 300 9.74 -10.74 10.73
N LEU A 301 10.79 -10.10 10.22
CA LEU A 301 11.92 -10.78 9.59
C LEU A 301 12.74 -11.56 10.63
N ALA A 302 13.09 -12.80 10.28
CA ALA A 302 13.97 -13.63 11.11
C ALA A 302 15.35 -12.98 11.39
N LYS A 303 15.77 -12.04 10.53
CA LYS A 303 16.92 -11.15 10.71
C LYS A 303 16.61 -9.79 10.06
N PRO A 304 16.49 -8.70 10.84
CA PRO A 304 16.42 -7.36 10.28
C PRO A 304 17.60 -7.05 9.36
N ARG A 305 17.36 -6.31 8.28
CA ARG A 305 18.37 -5.99 7.26
C ARG A 305 18.57 -4.47 7.12
N PRO A 306 19.83 -3.98 7.06
CA PRO A 306 20.09 -2.55 6.94
C PRO A 306 19.88 -2.07 5.50
N MET A 307 19.27 -0.90 5.34
CA MET A 307 19.00 -0.25 4.06
C MET A 307 18.78 1.26 4.24
N ASN A 308 18.76 1.99 3.14
CA ASN A 308 18.46 3.43 3.09
C ASN A 308 17.41 3.79 2.03
N VAL A 309 17.11 2.87 1.11
CA VAL A 309 16.00 2.95 0.15
C VAL A 309 15.21 1.65 0.25
N LEU A 310 13.91 1.76 0.48
CA LEU A 310 12.95 0.66 0.51
C LEU A 310 12.19 0.64 -0.83
N ALA A 311 12.32 -0.43 -1.59
CA ALA A 311 11.36 -0.71 -2.66
C ALA A 311 10.11 -1.34 -2.05
N ILE A 312 8.92 -0.83 -2.40
CA ILE A 312 7.62 -1.30 -1.93
C ILE A 312 6.62 -1.30 -3.10
N ALA A 313 5.95 -2.42 -3.35
CA ALA A 313 4.98 -2.62 -4.44
C ALA A 313 3.53 -2.38 -3.96
N PRO A 314 2.53 -2.27 -4.87
CA PRO A 314 1.12 -2.15 -4.49
C PRO A 314 0.68 -3.22 -3.49
N GLY A 315 0.05 -2.80 -2.38
CA GLY A 315 -0.43 -3.67 -1.32
C GLY A 315 0.63 -4.26 -0.39
N GLU A 316 1.92 -3.96 -0.57
CA GLU A 316 2.97 -4.39 0.38
C GLU A 316 3.01 -3.46 1.61
N THR A 317 3.40 -4.02 2.76
CA THR A 317 3.68 -3.23 3.98
C THR A 317 5.07 -3.50 4.53
N ALA A 318 5.67 -2.50 5.16
CA ALA A 318 7.01 -2.59 5.74
C ALA A 318 7.14 -1.80 7.04
N ASP A 319 7.68 -2.44 8.08
CA ASP A 319 8.07 -1.74 9.32
C ASP A 319 9.59 -1.51 9.28
N VAL A 320 10.05 -0.26 9.31
CA VAL A 320 11.47 0.11 9.35
C VAL A 320 11.85 0.80 10.66
N GLU A 321 13.11 0.63 11.09
CA GLU A 321 13.61 1.18 12.34
C GLU A 321 14.89 1.99 12.16
N PHE A 322 14.95 3.15 12.82
CA PHE A 322 16.17 3.92 12.96
C PHE A 322 16.30 4.52 14.37
N VAL A 323 17.47 5.08 14.67
CA VAL A 323 17.72 5.83 15.90
C VAL A 323 18.10 7.25 15.53
N ALA A 324 17.30 8.22 16.00
CA ALA A 324 17.38 9.64 15.65
C ALA A 324 18.61 10.33 16.29
N ASN A 325 19.81 9.96 15.86
CA ASN A 325 21.09 10.32 16.49
C ASN A 325 21.77 11.56 15.92
N VAL A 326 21.24 12.17 14.86
CA VAL A 326 21.73 13.44 14.31
C VAL A 326 20.58 14.43 14.19
N ARG A 327 20.78 15.61 14.79
CA ARG A 327 19.82 16.72 14.82
C ARG A 327 19.78 17.39 13.45
N GLY A 328 18.58 17.62 12.92
CA GLY A 328 18.40 18.19 11.60
C GLY A 328 16.98 17.97 11.09
N ASP A 329 16.81 18.28 9.80
CA ASP A 329 15.60 18.11 9.02
C ASP A 329 15.95 17.16 7.88
N TRP A 330 15.38 15.97 7.90
CA TRP A 330 15.78 14.87 7.02
C TRP A 330 14.64 14.55 6.08
N MET A 331 14.86 14.72 4.77
CA MET A 331 13.86 14.42 3.76
C MET A 331 13.59 12.91 3.75
N PHE A 332 12.30 12.56 3.74
CA PHE A 332 11.79 11.22 3.48
C PHE A 332 10.97 11.30 2.19
N HIS A 333 11.39 10.58 1.14
CA HIS A 333 10.82 10.77 -0.18
C HIS A 333 10.91 9.54 -1.07
N CYS A 334 10.08 9.46 -2.11
CA CYS A 334 10.27 8.46 -3.17
C CYS A 334 11.51 8.80 -4.00
N HIS A 335 12.33 7.80 -4.34
CA HIS A 335 13.51 7.94 -5.21
C HIS A 335 13.20 7.67 -6.70
N ILE A 336 11.91 7.59 -7.05
CA ILE A 336 11.40 7.68 -8.42
C ILE A 336 11.05 9.16 -8.63
N LEU A 337 11.80 9.85 -9.49
CA LEU A 337 11.83 11.33 -9.48
C LEU A 337 10.52 11.96 -9.91
N ASP A 338 9.79 11.34 -10.84
CA ASP A 338 8.45 11.75 -11.26
C ASP A 338 7.40 11.59 -10.14
N HIS A 339 7.64 10.72 -9.15
CA HIS A 339 6.78 10.63 -7.96
C HIS A 339 7.09 11.72 -6.91
N MET A 340 8.06 12.62 -7.17
CA MET A 340 8.41 13.79 -6.33
C MET A 340 7.88 15.11 -6.90
N MET A 341 6.89 15.06 -7.79
CA MET A 341 6.30 16.22 -8.46
C MET A 341 4.77 16.14 -8.37
N ASN A 342 4.07 17.27 -8.43
CA ASN A 342 2.65 17.28 -8.72
C ASN A 342 2.43 17.52 -10.23
N PRO A 343 1.35 16.99 -10.85
CA PRO A 343 1.06 17.16 -12.29
C PRO A 343 1.11 18.59 -12.84
N ASP A 344 0.73 19.58 -12.04
CA ASP A 344 0.60 20.98 -12.44
C ASP A 344 1.86 21.83 -12.15
N ASP A 345 2.88 21.25 -11.49
CA ASP A 345 4.07 21.98 -11.03
C ASP A 345 5.08 22.27 -12.15
N GLU A 346 5.85 23.35 -11.98
CA GLU A 346 7.06 23.56 -12.80
C GLU A 346 8.11 22.48 -12.48
N VAL A 347 8.88 22.05 -13.48
CA VAL A 347 9.81 20.89 -13.42
C VAL A 347 10.85 20.96 -12.29
N ASP A 348 11.13 22.14 -11.76
CA ASP A 348 12.10 22.37 -10.68
C ASP A 348 11.44 22.43 -9.27
N MET A 349 10.12 22.25 -9.16
CA MET A 349 9.37 22.29 -7.90
C MET A 349 9.25 20.89 -7.30
N MET A 350 9.27 20.83 -5.96
CA MET A 350 9.00 19.61 -5.20
C MET A 350 7.49 19.46 -5.01
N GLY A 351 7.00 18.23 -5.18
CA GLY A 351 5.61 17.81 -4.95
C GLY A 351 5.55 16.33 -4.59
N GLY A 352 4.38 15.71 -4.71
CA GLY A 352 4.26 14.25 -4.61
C GLY A 352 4.71 13.67 -3.25
N LEU A 353 5.41 12.53 -3.31
CA LEU A 353 5.93 11.78 -2.16
C LEU A 353 7.19 12.39 -1.56
N VAL A 354 7.00 13.51 -0.86
CA VAL A 354 8.04 14.14 -0.04
C VAL A 354 7.46 14.57 1.30
N THR A 355 8.17 14.26 2.39
CA THR A 355 7.97 14.84 3.71
C THR A 355 9.30 14.99 4.44
N PHE A 356 9.28 15.51 5.67
CA PHE A 356 10.45 15.71 6.51
C PHE A 356 10.31 15.01 7.86
N ILE A 357 11.43 14.46 8.35
CA ILE A 357 11.59 13.98 9.71
C ILE A 357 12.49 14.95 10.47
N HIS A 358 11.93 15.60 11.49
CA HIS A 358 12.60 16.61 12.30
C HIS A 358 13.16 16.00 13.58
N VAL A 359 14.49 15.95 13.72
CA VAL A 359 15.15 15.44 14.94
C VAL A 359 15.47 16.59 15.90
N ARG A 360 14.89 16.57 17.11
CA ARG A 360 14.85 17.72 18.05
C ARG A 360 15.31 17.43 19.49
#